data_AF-A0A942A183-F1
#
_entry.id   AF-A0A942A183-F1
#
_cell.length_a   1.000
_cell.length_b   1.000
_cell.length_c   1.000
_cell.angle_alpha   90.00
_cell.angle_beta   90.00
_cell.angle_gamma   90.00
#
_symmetry.space_group_name_H-M   'P 1'
#
loop_
_entity.id
_entity.type
_entity.pdbx_description
1 polymer ?
#
loop_
_entity_poly.entity_id
_entity_poly.type
_entity_poly.pdbx_seq_one_letter_code
_entity_poly.pdbx_strand_id
1 'polypeptide(L)' 'MTDTELPRTQAHETGDEGFLRQAGRGFLVSLYAALRSLKLYPVENAAVQRALDELGEAGTVILGREGEIEVRISGDF' A
#
# COMPACT_ATOMS: atom_id res chain seq x y z
N MET A 1 -16.39 -1.20 45.38
CA MET A 1 -17.08 -1.09 44.07
C MET A 1 -16.50 0.13 43.38
N THR A 2 -15.32 -0.06 42.80
CA THR A 2 -14.64 0.93 41.95
C THR A 2 -13.77 0.07 41.04
N ASP A 3 -14.36 -0.35 39.94
CA ASP A 3 -13.66 -1.08 38.89
C ASP A 3 -12.74 -0.09 38.18
N THR A 4 -11.48 -0.48 38.08
CA THR A 4 -10.40 0.27 37.46
C THR A 4 -10.58 0.20 35.95
N GLU A 5 -11.10 1.25 35.32
CA GLU A 5 -11.01 1.40 33.87
C GLU A 5 -9.55 1.64 33.46
N LEU A 6 -8.90 0.57 33.01
CA LEU A 6 -7.59 0.55 32.38
C LEU A 6 -7.65 1.26 31.01
N PRO A 7 -6.63 2.05 30.62
CA PRO A 7 -6.56 2.61 29.27
C PRO A 7 -6.19 1.50 28.27
N ARG A 8 -7.13 1.09 27.42
CA ARG A 8 -6.91 0.12 26.32
C ARG A 8 -7.00 0.76 24.93
N THR A 9 -6.29 1.87 24.67
CA THR A 9 -6.26 2.49 23.32
C THR A 9 -4.95 3.24 23.07
N GLN A 10 -3.80 2.57 23.00
CA GLN A 10 -2.56 3.19 22.48
C GLN A 10 -1.66 2.20 21.71
N ALA A 11 -1.58 0.93 22.13
CA ALA A 11 -0.65 -0.03 21.51
C ALA A 11 -1.07 -0.54 20.12
N HIS A 12 -2.37 -0.52 19.78
CA HIS A 12 -2.87 -0.97 18.48
C HIS A 12 -2.55 0.05 17.35
N GLU A 13 -2.67 1.35 17.64
CA GLU A 13 -2.53 2.43 16.65
C GLU A 13 -1.10 2.53 16.08
N THR A 14 -0.07 2.34 16.92
CA THR A 14 1.33 2.42 16.48
C THR A 14 1.71 1.28 15.52
N GLY A 15 1.15 0.09 15.71
CA GLY A 15 1.38 -1.06 14.84
C GLY A 15 0.68 -0.92 13.48
N ASP A 16 -0.53 -0.36 13.48
CA ASP A 16 -1.31 -0.07 12.28
C ASP A 16 -0.61 1.01 11.43
N GLU A 17 -0.14 2.09 12.06
CA GLU A 17 0.58 3.16 11.37
C GLU A 17 1.91 2.68 10.75
N GLY A 18 2.66 1.84 11.46
CA GLY A 18 3.90 1.25 10.97
C GLY A 18 3.67 0.34 9.76
N PHE A 19 2.62 -0.50 9.80
CA PHE A 19 2.23 -1.33 8.67
C PHE A 19 1.83 -0.46 7.47
N LEU A 20 0.96 0.52 7.67
CA LEU A 20 0.44 1.36 6.59
C LEU A 20 1.56 2.11 5.87
N ARG A 21 2.53 2.66 6.62
CA ARG A 21 3.71 3.32 6.04
C ARG A 21 4.56 2.37 5.21
N GLN A 22 4.84 1.18 5.73
CA GLN A 22 5.71 0.21 5.05
C GLN A 22 5.02 -0.39 3.80
N ALA A 23 3.78 -0.84 3.95
CA ALA A 23 2.99 -1.41 2.87
C ALA A 23 2.68 -0.35 1.79
N GLY A 24 2.28 0.86 2.21
CA GLY A 24 2.04 1.99 1.32
C GLY A 24 3.28 2.40 0.52
N ARG A 25 4.45 2.45 1.16
CA ARG A 25 5.72 2.67 0.43
C ARG A 25 5.97 1.57 -0.59
N GLY A 26 5.77 0.30 -0.22
CA GLY A 26 5.91 -0.84 -1.13
C GLY A 26 5.01 -0.70 -2.35
N PHE A 27 3.74 -0.37 -2.13
CA PHE A 27 2.75 -0.13 -3.18
C PHE A 27 3.14 1.02 -4.12
N LEU A 28 3.63 2.15 -3.60
CA LEU A 28 4.06 3.27 -4.45
C LEU A 28 5.27 2.91 -5.32
N VAL A 29 6.20 2.10 -4.81
CA VAL A 29 7.35 1.63 -5.59
C VAL A 29 6.91 0.69 -6.70
N SER A 30 6.03 -0.29 -6.42
CA SER A 30 5.51 -1.20 -7.44
C SER A 30 4.67 -0.47 -8.48
N LEU A 31 3.89 0.53 -8.06
CA LEU A 31 3.13 1.41 -8.97
C LEU A 31 4.05 2.12 -9.95
N TYR A 32 5.11 2.76 -9.47
CA TYR A 32 6.07 3.44 -10.34
C TYR A 32 6.82 2.45 -11.26
N ALA A 33 7.16 1.26 -10.77
CA ALA A 33 7.80 0.22 -11.57
C ALA A 33 6.88 -0.26 -12.71
N ALA A 34 5.61 -0.50 -12.44
CA ALA A 34 4.62 -0.87 -13.45
C ALA A 34 4.44 0.22 -14.50
N LEU A 35 4.27 1.48 -14.08
CA LEU A 35 4.16 2.63 -14.99
C LEU A 35 5.41 2.81 -15.86
N ARG A 36 6.60 2.64 -15.28
CA ARG A 36 7.86 2.68 -16.02
C ARG A 36 7.96 1.54 -17.04
N SER A 37 7.57 0.33 -16.66
CA SER A 37 7.60 -0.84 -17.55
C SER A 37 6.66 -0.65 -18.73
N LEU A 38 5.42 -0.21 -18.48
CA LEU A 38 4.43 0.14 -19.51
C LEU A 38 4.91 1.24 -20.48
N LYS A 39 5.74 2.18 -20.00
CA LYS A 39 6.34 3.20 -20.85
C LYS A 39 7.41 2.63 -21.79
N LEU A 40 8.05 1.52 -21.44
CA LEU A 40 9.19 0.94 -22.16
C LEU A 40 8.80 -0.24 -23.07
N TYR A 41 7.76 -0.98 -22.71
CA TYR A 41 7.38 -2.24 -23.34
C TYR A 41 5.86 -2.33 -23.53
N PRO A 42 5.40 -3.09 -24.53
CA PRO A 42 3.97 -3.37 -24.69
C PRO A 42 3.42 -4.19 -23.52
N VAL A 43 2.11 -4.17 -23.31
CA VAL A 43 1.47 -4.79 -22.14
C VAL A 43 1.70 -6.29 -22.07
N GLU A 44 1.77 -6.98 -23.21
CA GLU A 44 2.02 -8.42 -23.33
C GLU A 44 3.44 -8.82 -22.92
N ASN A 45 4.35 -7.86 -22.75
CA ASN A 45 5.71 -8.15 -22.34
C ASN A 45 5.72 -8.74 -20.92
N ALA A 46 6.46 -9.83 -20.72
CA ALA A 46 6.57 -10.51 -19.44
C ALA A 46 7.03 -9.60 -18.29
N ALA A 47 7.89 -8.61 -18.55
CA ALA A 47 8.33 -7.64 -17.56
C ALA A 47 7.21 -6.65 -17.16
N VAL A 48 6.28 -6.35 -18.06
CA VAL A 48 5.11 -5.52 -17.76
C VAL A 48 4.09 -6.33 -16.97
N GLN A 49 3.77 -7.54 -17.44
CA GLN A 49 2.85 -8.45 -16.74
C GLN A 49 3.30 -8.67 -15.29
N ARG A 50 4.58 -9.02 -15.09
CA ARG A 50 5.14 -9.21 -13.74
C ARG A 50 5.03 -7.95 -12.86
N ALA A 51 5.32 -6.77 -13.41
CA ALA A 51 5.24 -5.53 -12.64
C ALA A 51 3.79 -5.19 -12.25
N LEU A 52 2.81 -5.53 -13.10
CA LEU A 52 1.38 -5.38 -12.80
C LEU A 52 0.92 -6.38 -11.73
N ASP A 53 1.40 -7.62 -11.79
CA ASP A 53 1.12 -8.64 -10.76
C ASP A 53 1.67 -8.19 -9.40
N GLU A 54 2.92 -7.73 -9.34
CA GLU A 54 3.55 -7.21 -8.11
C GLU A 54 2.80 -5.98 -7.55
N LEU A 55 2.26 -5.11 -8.42
CA LEU A 55 1.39 -4.01 -8.01
C LEU A 55 0.05 -4.50 -7.43
N GLY A 56 -0.59 -5.47 -8.09
CA GLY A 56 -1.84 -6.07 -7.64
C GLY A 56 -1.71 -6.77 -6.30
N GLU A 57 -0.62 -7.51 -6.09
CA GLU A 57 -0.29 -8.14 -4.80
C GLU A 57 -0.09 -7.09 -3.70
N ALA A 58 0.70 -6.04 -3.97
CA ALA A 58 0.91 -4.96 -3.01
C ALA A 58 -0.39 -4.24 -2.63
N GLY A 59 -1.28 -4.01 -3.61
CA GLY A 59 -2.60 -3.42 -3.37
C GLY A 59 -3.50 -4.33 -2.54
N THR A 60 -3.51 -5.63 -2.83
CA THR A 60 -4.32 -6.62 -2.10
C THR A 60 -3.90 -6.71 -0.63
N VAL A 61 -2.61 -6.60 -0.32
CA VAL A 61 -2.10 -6.58 1.06
C VAL A 61 -2.65 -5.40 1.85
N ILE A 62 -2.70 -4.21 1.24
CA ILE A 62 -3.23 -3.01 1.91
C ILE A 62 -4.76 -3.10 2.02
N LEU A 63 -5.46 -3.43 0.93
CA LEU A 63 -6.93 -3.56 0.92
C LEU A 63 -7.43 -4.61 1.90
N GLY A 64 -6.72 -5.72 2.06
CA GLY A 64 -7.08 -6.77 3.01
C GLY A 64 -7.10 -6.32 4.46
N ARG A 65 -6.41 -5.22 4.80
CA ARG A 65 -6.36 -4.66 6.16
C ARG A 65 -7.17 -3.37 6.28
N GLU A 66 -6.99 -2.44 5.35
CA GLU A 66 -7.54 -1.08 5.42
C GLU A 66 -8.90 -0.94 4.71
N GLY A 67 -9.27 -1.90 3.86
CA GLY A 67 -10.52 -1.90 3.10
C GLY A 67 -10.53 -0.97 1.88
N GLU A 68 -9.76 0.10 1.89
CA GLU A 68 -9.65 1.07 0.79
C GLU A 68 -8.22 1.57 0.57
N ILE A 69 -7.96 2.08 -0.64
CA ILE A 69 -6.71 2.77 -1.00
C ILE A 69 -7.08 4.03 -1.76
N GLU A 70 -6.68 5.19 -1.23
CA GLU A 70 -6.70 6.45 -1.96
C GLU A 70 -5.28 6.81 -2.42
N VAL A 71 -5.09 6.97 -3.73
CA VAL A 71 -3.82 7.43 -4.31
C VAL A 71 -3.97 8.89 -4.70
N ARG A 72 -3.21 9.77 -4.04
CA ARG A 72 -3.18 11.20 -4.36
C ARG A 72 -1.83 11.55 -4.98
N ILE A 73 -1.87 12.23 -6.11
CA ILE A 73 -0.68 12.82 -6.72
C ILE A 73 -0.59 14.27 -6.25
N SER A 74 0.50 14.62 -5.58
CA SER A 74 0.78 15.98 -5.13
C SER A 74 1.95 16.56 -5.92
N GLY A 75 1.70 17.63 -6.67
CA GLY A 75 2.71 18.39 -7.45
C GLY A 75 2.05 19.31 -8.48
N ASP A 76 2.74 20.40 -8.84
CA ASP A 76 2.42 21.21 -10.02
C ASP A 76 3.08 20.56 -11.25
N PHE A 77 2.28 20.22 -12.26
CA PHE A 77 2.71 19.51 -13.48
C PHE A 77 3.19 20.47 -14.57
#